data_AF-W1X1J2-F1
#
_entry.id   AF-W1X1J2-F1
#
_cell.length_a   1.000
_cell.length_b   1.000
_cell.length_c   1.000
_cell.angle_alpha   90.00
_cell.angle_beta   90.00
_cell.angle_gamma   90.00
#
_symmetry.space_group_name_H-M   'P 1'
#
loop_
_entity.id
_entity.type
_entity.pdbx_description
1 polymer ?
#
loop_
_entity_poly.entity_id
_entity_poly.type
_entity_poly.pdbx_seq_one_letter_code
_entity_poly.pdbx_strand_id
1 'polypeptide(L)' 'MLHTANPVIKHKAGLLNLAEELSNVSKACKIMGVSRDTFYRYRELVAEGGVDAQINRSRRAPNLKNRTDEATEQA' A
#
# COMPACT_ATOMS: atom_id res chain seq x y z
N MET A 1 -10.05 9.60 -10.83
CA MET A 1 -9.36 8.37 -11.29
C MET A 1 -7.86 8.44 -11.12
N LEU A 2 -7.33 7.60 -10.23
CA LEU A 2 -5.91 7.42 -9.96
C LEU A 2 -5.31 6.44 -10.98
N HIS A 3 -4.27 6.86 -11.70
CA HIS A 3 -3.54 6.04 -12.66
C HIS A 3 -2.19 5.61 -12.08
N THR A 4 -1.87 4.33 -12.23
CA THR A 4 -0.55 3.80 -11.85
C THR A 4 -0.12 2.71 -12.82
N ALA A 5 1.14 2.77 -13.26
CA ALA A 5 1.77 1.72 -14.06
C ALA A 5 2.37 0.60 -13.19
N ASN A 6 2.43 0.80 -11.86
CA ASN A 6 3.08 -0.14 -10.96
C ASN A 6 2.09 -1.26 -10.54
N PRO A 7 2.34 -2.53 -10.92
CA PRO A 7 1.44 -3.64 -10.62
C PRO A 7 1.24 -3.87 -9.12
N VAL A 8 2.20 -3.45 -8.28
CA VAL A 8 2.15 -3.62 -6.82
C VAL A 8 1.04 -2.79 -6.17
N ILE A 9 0.74 -1.61 -6.71
CA ILE A 9 -0.26 -0.68 -6.15
C ILE A 9 -1.55 -0.62 -6.96
N LYS A 10 -1.60 -1.29 -8.12
CA LYS A 10 -2.78 -1.36 -8.99
C LYS A 10 -4.06 -1.75 -8.25
N HIS A 11 -3.98 -2.76 -7.37
CA HIS A 11 -5.13 -3.21 -6.57
C HIS A 11 -5.60 -2.15 -5.55
N LYS A 12 -4.66 -1.41 -4.94
CA LYS A 12 -4.96 -0.36 -3.96
C LYS A 12 -5.55 0.88 -4.62
N ALA A 13 -4.99 1.30 -5.76
CA ALA A 13 -5.54 2.38 -6.57
C ALA A 13 -6.93 2.01 -7.14
N GLY A 14 -7.10 0.75 -7.56
CA GLY A 14 -8.39 0.21 -8.02
C GLY A 14 -9.50 0.33 -6.98
N LEU A 15 -9.22 0.09 -5.71
CA LEU A 15 -10.19 0.27 -4.62
C LEU A 15 -10.69 1.73 -4.51
N LEU A 16 -9.78 2.69 -4.60
CA LEU A 16 -10.11 4.11 -4.50
C LEU A 16 -10.95 4.56 -5.71
N ASN A 17 -10.58 4.10 -6.91
CA ASN A 17 -11.33 4.38 -8.14
C ASN A 17 -12.74 3.76 -8.10
N LEU A 18 -12.85 2.50 -7.65
CA LEU A 18 -14.15 1.82 -7.55
C LEU A 18 -15.09 2.53 -6.56
N ALA A 19 -14.54 3.05 -5.45
CA ALA A 19 -15.34 3.82 -4.50
C ALA A 19 -15.82 5.16 -5.07
N GLU A 20 -15.00 5.81 -5.90
CA GLU A 20 -15.36 7.04 -6.63
C GLU A 20 -16.48 6.76 -7.65
N GLU A 21 -16.32 5.73 -8.48
CA GLU A 21 -17.32 5.31 -9.49
C GLU A 21 -18.67 4.93 -8.87
N LEU A 22 -18.65 4.18 -7.76
CA LEU A 22 -19.87 3.73 -7.08
C LEU A 22 -20.46 4.79 -6.15
N SER A 23 -19.73 5.88 -5.86
CA SER A 23 -20.05 6.84 -4.79
C SER A 23 -20.40 6.16 -3.46
N ASN A 24 -19.81 4.97 -3.20
CA ASN A 24 -20.15 4.12 -2.05
C ASN A 24 -18.95 3.27 -1.61
N VAL A 25 -18.30 3.72 -0.53
CA VAL A 25 -17.12 3.06 0.05
C VAL A 25 -17.42 1.65 0.54
N SER A 26 -18.54 1.45 1.24
CA SER A 26 -18.88 0.13 1.81
C SER A 26 -19.10 -0.92 0.73
N LYS A 27 -19.75 -0.55 -0.37
CA LYS A 27 -19.99 -1.45 -1.51
C LYS A 27 -18.69 -1.78 -2.23
N ALA A 28 -17.84 -0.79 -2.50
CA ALA A 28 -16.53 -1.01 -3.10
C ALA A 28 -15.64 -1.94 -2.24
N CYS A 29 -15.60 -1.70 -0.92
CA CYS A 29 -14.86 -2.54 0.03
C CYS A 29 -15.37 -3.99 0.05
N LYS A 30 -16.70 -4.19 -0.01
CA LYS A 30 -17.32 -5.53 -0.06
C LYS A 30 -16.96 -6.27 -1.35
N ILE A 31 -16.97 -5.59 -2.49
CA ILE A 31 -16.60 -6.19 -3.80
C ILE A 31 -15.12 -6.57 -3.82
N MET A 32 -14.25 -5.72 -3.28
CA MET A 32 -12.81 -5.93 -3.27
C MET A 32 -12.30 -6.81 -2.13
N GLY A 33 -13.17 -7.24 -1.21
CA GLY A 33 -12.79 -8.10 -0.09
C GLY A 33 -11.85 -7.44 0.93
N VAL A 34 -11.96 -6.12 1.12
CA VAL A 34 -11.10 -5.34 2.03
C VAL A 34 -11.94 -4.64 3.10
N SER A 35 -11.33 -4.34 4.25
CA SER A 35 -12.00 -3.60 5.31
C SER A 35 -12.13 -2.11 4.96
N ARG A 36 -13.15 -1.45 5.54
CA ARG A 36 -13.32 0.01 5.44
C ARG A 36 -12.10 0.75 6.02
N ASP A 37 -11.48 0.23 7.06
CA ASP A 37 -10.28 0.82 7.67
C ASP A 37 -9.10 0.83 6.68
N THR A 38 -8.96 -0.23 5.87
CA THR A 38 -7.94 -0.32 4.83
C THR A 38 -8.15 0.76 3.76
N PHE A 39 -9.42 1.02 3.39
CA PHE A 39 -9.76 2.08 2.47
C PHE A 39 -9.31 3.45 2.98
N TYR A 40 -9.65 3.80 4.23
CA TYR A 40 -9.30 5.10 4.79
C TYR A 40 -7.78 5.28 4.92
N ARG A 41 -7.04 4.23 5.30
CA ARG A 41 -5.57 4.25 5.28
C ARG A 41 -5.01 4.55 3.89
N TYR A 42 -5.54 3.92 2.85
CA TYR A 42 -5.07 4.16 1.48
C TYR A 42 -5.43 5.56 0.98
N ARG A 43 -6.58 6.10 1.39
CA ARG A 43 -6.99 7.48 1.10
C ARG A 43 -6.04 8.48 1.75
N GLU A 44 -5.73 8.28 3.03
CA GLU A 44 -4.80 9.13 3.78
C GLU A 44 -3.40 9.13 3.16
N LEU A 45 -2.86 7.95 2.85
CA LEU A 45 -1.56 7.84 2.17
C LEU A 45 -1.52 8.58 0.82
N VAL A 46 -2.61 8.53 0.05
CA VAL A 46 -2.71 9.26 -1.22
C VAL A 46 -2.83 10.76 -1.02
N ALA A 47 -3.53 11.20 0.02
CA ALA A 47 -3.64 12.61 0.37
C ALA A 47 -2.29 13.20 0.83
N GLU A 48 -1.49 12.42 1.57
CA GLU A 48 -0.20 12.86 2.10
C GLU A 48 0.93 12.82 1.07
N GLY A 49 1.00 11.76 0.25
CA GLY A 49 2.17 11.50 -0.60
C GLY A 49 1.83 11.00 -2.01
N GLY A 50 0.59 11.18 -2.45
CA GLY A 50 0.14 10.75 -3.78
C GLY A 50 0.05 9.24 -3.94
N VAL A 51 -0.15 8.80 -5.19
CA VAL A 51 -0.39 7.39 -5.53
C VAL A 51 0.81 6.49 -5.20
N ASP A 52 2.03 7.03 -5.33
CA ASP A 52 3.27 6.29 -5.09
C ASP A 52 3.56 6.04 -3.60
N ALA A 53 2.96 6.83 -2.69
CA ALA A 53 3.05 6.57 -1.24
C ALA A 53 2.42 5.25 -0.81
N GLN A 54 1.63 4.61 -1.68
CA GLN A 54 1.09 3.27 -1.45
C GLN A 54 2.10 2.14 -1.72
N ILE A 55 3.26 2.44 -2.31
CA ILE A 55 4.35 1.49 -2.56
C ILE A 55 4.99 1.18 -1.20
N ASN A 56 4.70 -0.02 -0.69
CA ASN A 56 5.22 -0.63 0.54
C ASN A 56 6.25 0.19 1.35
N ARG A 57 5.86 0.66 2.54
CA ARG A 57 6.82 0.75 3.66
C ARG A 57 7.26 -0.68 3.97
N SER A 58 8.50 -1.03 3.62
CA SER A 58 9.11 -2.28 4.08
C SER A 58 8.88 -2.44 5.58
N ARG A 59 8.23 -3.53 5.99
CA ARG A 59 8.06 -3.89 7.41
C ARG A 59 9.30 -4.60 7.97
N ARG A 60 10.26 -4.98 7.11
CA ARG A 60 11.51 -5.60 7.56
C ARG A 60 12.48 -4.48 7.95
N ALA A 61 12.53 -4.21 9.25
CA ALA A 61 13.69 -3.57 9.85
C ALA A 61 14.80 -4.63 10.00
N PRO A 62 16.08 -4.28 9.75
CA PRO A 62 17.19 -5.19 10.01
C PRO A 62 17.19 -5.58 11.50
N ASN A 63 17.26 -6.89 11.78
CA ASN A 63 17.45 -7.36 13.14
C ASN A 63 18.94 -7.25 13.50
N LEU A 64 19.32 -6.14 14.13
CA LEU A 64 20.72 -5.85 14.48
C LEU A 64 21.39 -6.95 15.31
N LYS A 65 20.63 -7.73 16.08
CA LYS A 65 21.16 -8.87 16.86
C LYS A 65 21.62 -10.04 15.99
N ASN A 66 21.06 -10.17 14.79
CA ASN A 66 21.42 -11.19 13.81
C ASN A 66 22.34 -10.63 12.72
N ARG A 67 22.89 -9.42 12.90
CA ARG A 67 23.81 -8.83 11.94
C ARG A 67 25.15 -9.55 12.06
N THR A 68 25.57 -10.20 10.99
CA THR A 68 26.91 -10.76 10.86
C THR A 68 27.94 -9.62 10.86
N ASP A 69 29.11 -9.86 11.44
CA ASP A 69 30.19 -8.88 11.37
C ASP A 69 30.68 -8.71 9.93
N GLU A 70 31.23 -7.52 9.65
CA GLU A 70 31.57 -7.09 8.29
C GLU A 70 32.69 -7.96 7.67
N ALA A 71 33.58 -8.52 8.49
CA ALA A 71 34.64 -9.40 8.00
C ALA A 71 34.08 -10.74 7.50
N THR A 72 33.07 -11.29 8.18
CA THR A 72 32.37 -12.50 7.74
C THR A 72 31.44 -12.25 6.54
N GLU A 73 30.88 -11.04 6.41
CA GLU A 73 29.99 -10.69 5.29
C GLU A 73 30.75 -10.41 3.96
N GLN A 74 32.01 -9.96 4.04
CA GLN A 74 32.83 -9.59 2.86
C GLN A 74 33.81 -10.69 2.39
N ALA A 75 33.85 -11.84 3.06
CA ALA A 75 34.64 -13.01 2.67
C ALA A 75 33.93 -13.82 1.57
#